data_AF-A0A349BKK3-F1
#
_entry.id   AF-A0A349BKK3-F1
#
_cell.length_a   1.000
_cell.length_b   1.000
_cell.length_c   1.000
_cell.angle_alpha   90.00
_cell.angle_beta   90.00
_cell.angle_gamma   90.00
#
_symmetry.space_group_name_H-M   'P 1'
#
loop_
_entity.id
_entity.type
_entity.pdbx_description
1 polymer ?
#
loop_
_entity_poly.entity_id
_entity_poly.type
_entity_poly.pdbx_seq_one_letter_code
_entity_poly.pdbx_strand_id
1 'polypeptide(L)' 'MMQERRKFYRAPLSIVVKYKDAEDKDVEAFTGTIGGGGVFVETFKPLTTGKELSIELTLP' A
#
# COMPACT_ATOMS: atom_id res chain seq x y z
N MET A 1 18.69 0.52 22.96
CA MET A 1 17.30 0.78 22.54
C MET A 1 17.33 1.19 21.07
N MET A 2 16.55 0.55 20.20
CA MET A 2 16.49 0.91 18.79
C MET A 2 15.64 2.18 18.66
N GLN A 3 16.24 3.30 18.25
CA GLN A 3 15.48 4.54 18.04
C GLN A 3 14.58 4.39 16.82
N GLU A 4 13.29 4.70 16.99
CA GLU A 4 12.34 4.77 15.88
C GLU A 4 12.74 5.93 14.96
N ARG A 5 13.00 5.62 13.69
CA ARG A 5 13.47 6.58 12.68
C ARG A 5 12.36 7.05 11.76
N ARG A 6 11.17 6.42 11.81
CA ARG A 6 10.05 6.82 10.97
C ARG A 6 9.49 8.17 11.43
N LYS A 7 9.31 9.08 10.48
CA LYS A 7 8.65 10.37 10.71
C LYS A 7 7.14 10.24 10.98
N PHE A 8 6.52 9.17 10.49
CA PHE A 8 5.08 8.94 10.60
C PHE A 8 4.79 7.62 11.32
N TYR A 9 3.86 7.66 12.27
CA TYR A 9 3.30 6.46 12.88
C TYR A 9 2.51 5.65 11.84
N ARG A 10 2.44 4.35 12.08
CA ARG A 10 1.67 3.41 11.28
C ARG A 10 0.49 2.92 12.12
N ALA A 11 -0.71 3.01 11.56
CA ALA A 11 -1.92 2.47 12.16
C ALA A 11 -2.25 1.11 11.50
N PRO A 12 -2.61 0.08 12.30
CA PRO A 12 -3.17 -1.13 11.75
C PRO A 12 -4.53 -0.81 11.13
N LEU A 13 -4.65 -0.97 9.82
CA LEU A 13 -5.89 -0.72 9.09
C LEU A 13 -5.97 -1.67 7.91
N SER A 14 -6.98 -2.54 7.94
CA SER A 14 -7.27 -3.51 6.88
C SER A 14 -8.39 -3.00 5.98
N ILE A 15 -8.04 -2.50 4.80
CA ILE A 15 -8.99 -2.04 3.78
C ILE A 15 -8.60 -2.53 2.38
N VAL A 16 -9.58 -2.56 1.48
CA VAL A 16 -9.37 -2.89 0.07
C VAL A 16 -8.62 -1.74 -0.60
N VAL A 17 -7.64 -2.11 -1.43
CA VAL A 17 -6.88 -1.22 -2.28
C VAL A 17 -7.08 -1.66 -3.73
N LYS A 18 -7.39 -0.71 -4.61
CA LYS A 18 -7.47 -0.95 -6.05
C LYS A 18 -6.33 -0.27 -6.76
N TYR A 19 -5.69 -0.96 -7.70
CA TYR A 19 -4.65 -0.39 -8.54
C TYR A 19 -4.57 -1.10 -9.89
N LYS A 20 -3.80 -0.52 -10.83
CA LYS A 20 -3.50 -1.15 -12.12
C LYS A 20 -2.14 -1.82 -12.14
N ASP A 21 -2.08 -3.08 -12.58
CA ASP A 21 -0.83 -3.83 -12.68
C ASP A 21 0.06 -3.38 -13.86
N ALA A 22 1.08 -4.18 -14.20
CA ALA A 22 1.95 -3.88 -15.34
C ALA A 22 1.27 -4.06 -16.71
N GLU A 23 0.13 -4.76 -16.75
CA GLU A 23 -0.65 -5.05 -17.95
C GLU A 23 -1.93 -4.17 -18.00
N ASP A 24 -1.99 -3.10 -17.20
CA ASP A 24 -3.14 -2.21 -17.03
C ASP A 24 -4.43 -2.89 -16.55
N LYS A 25 -4.31 -4.06 -15.92
CA LYS A 25 -5.45 -4.79 -15.34
C LYS A 25 -5.74 -4.29 -13.93
N ASP A 26 -7.02 -4.16 -13.62
CA ASP A 26 -7.46 -3.82 -12.28
C ASP A 26 -7.17 -4.97 -11.31
N VAL A 27 -6.52 -4.64 -10.20
CA VAL A 27 -6.21 -5.57 -9.12
C VAL A 27 -6.82 -5.06 -7.83
N GLU A 28 -7.58 -5.94 -7.18
CA GLU A 28 -8.00 -5.76 -5.78
C GLU A 28 -6.98 -6.43 -4.86
N ALA A 29 -6.50 -5.66 -3.88
CA ALA A 29 -5.53 -6.07 -2.88
C ALA A 29 -5.96 -5.55 -1.51
N PHE A 30 -5.15 -5.84 -0.49
CA PHE A 30 -5.36 -5.37 0.87
C PHE A 30 -4.16 -4.58 1.36
N THR A 31 -4.42 -3.52 2.10
CA THR A 31 -3.43 -2.94 3.00
C THR A 31 -3.64 -3.49 4.39
N GLY A 32 -2.58 -3.87 5.11
CA GLY A 32 -2.65 -4.23 6.53
C GLY A 32 -2.18 -3.10 7.45
N THR A 33 -1.51 -2.08 6.90
CA THR A 33 -0.97 -0.97 7.69
C THR A 33 -0.81 0.30 6.84
N ILE A 34 -1.25 1.43 7.38
CA ILE A 34 -1.13 2.75 6.74
C ILE A 34 -0.39 3.73 7.64
N GLY A 35 0.38 4.65 7.06
CA GLY A 35 0.93 5.80 7.78
C GLY A 35 1.03 7.03 6.89
N GLY A 36 1.33 8.19 7.48
CA GLY A 36 1.39 9.46 6.74
C GLY A 36 2.44 9.52 5.62
N GLY A 37 3.35 8.54 5.54
CA GLY A 37 4.34 8.42 4.46
C GLY A 37 4.03 7.35 3.42
N GLY A 38 2.91 6.62 3.54
CA GLY A 38 2.53 5.57 2.59
C GLY A 38 1.78 4.40 3.20
N VAL A 39 1.46 3.42 2.36
CA VAL A 39 0.73 2.19 2.69
C VAL A 39 1.60 0.96 2.45
N PHE A 40 1.27 -0.13 3.14
CA PHE A 40 1.77 -1.45 2.80
C PHE A 40 0.68 -2.21 2.05
N VAL A 41 0.91 -2.58 0.79
CA VAL A 41 -0.04 -3.34 -0.03
C VAL A 41 0.45 -4.78 -0.16
N GLU A 42 -0.41 -5.74 0.17
CA GLU A 42 -0.15 -7.16 -0.07
C GLU A 42 -0.41 -7.48 -1.55
N THR A 43 0.61 -8.00 -2.23
CA THR A 43 0.56 -8.28 -3.68
C THR A 43 0.85 -9.74 -3.96
N PHE A 44 0.02 -10.39 -4.80
CA PHE A 44 0.27 -11.76 -5.26
C PHE A 44 1.32 -11.85 -6.38
N LYS A 45 1.47 -10.77 -7.15
CA LYS A 45 2.49 -10.63 -8.20
C LYS A 45 3.44 -9.49 -7.84
N PRO A 46 4.76 -9.63 -8.05
CA PRO A 46 5.70 -8.54 -7.79
C PRO A 46 5.37 -7.28 -8.59
N LEU A 47 5.38 -6.12 -7.92
CA LEU A 47 5.33 -4.82 -8.57
C LEU A 47 6.74 -4.35 -8.93
N THR A 48 6.90 -3.76 -10.11
CA THR A 48 8.18 -3.16 -10.52
C THR A 48 8.54 -2.00 -9.61
N THR A 49 9.74 -2.04 -9.03
CA THR A 49 10.23 -0.95 -8.18
C THR A 49 10.45 0.33 -8.99
N GLY A 50 10.17 1.48 -8.39
CA GLY A 50 10.30 2.78 -9.05
C GLY A 50 9.18 3.12 -10.03
N LYS A 51 8.24 2.21 -10.28
CA LYS A 51 7.01 2.51 -11.04
C LYS A 51 6.09 3.38 -10.19
N GLU A 52 5.57 4.44 -10.80
CA GLU A 52 4.48 5.23 -10.21
C GLU A 52 3.17 4.44 -10.27
N LEU A 53 2.49 4.33 -9.13
CA LEU A 53 1.26 3.57 -9.00
C LEU A 53 0.16 4.46 -8.45
N SER A 54 -0.92 4.61 -9.21
CA SER A 54 -2.17 5.17 -8.69
C SER A 54 -2.91 4.09 -7.92
N ILE A 55 -3.23 4.39 -6.65
CA ILE A 55 -4.02 3.50 -5.79
C ILE A 55 -5.31 4.20 -5.35
N GLU A 56 -6.38 3.44 -5.24
CA GLU A 56 -7.63 3.88 -4.65
C GLU A 56 -7.84 3.14 -3.33
N LEU A 57 -8.15 3.90 -2.28
CA LEU A 57 -8.44 3.40 -0.94
C LEU A 57 -9.93 3.61 -0.67
N THR A 58 -10.66 2.54 -0.37
CA THR A 58 -12.07 2.64 0.03
C THR A 58 -12.17 2.53 1.55
N LEU A 59 -12.61 3.60 2.20
CA LEU A 59 -12.90 3.62 3.63
C LEU A 59 -14.35 3.14 3.88
N PRO A 60 -14.61 2.43 4.99
CA PRO A 60 -15.97 2.07 5.40
C PRO A 60 -16.81 3.29 5.79
#